data_AF-A0A975YA90-F1
#
_entry.id   AF-A0A975YA90-F1
#
_cell.length_a   1.000
_cell.length_b   1.000
_cell.length_c   1.000
_cell.angle_alpha   90.00
_cell.angle_beta   90.00
_cell.angle_gamma   90.00
#
_symmetry.space_group_name_H-M   'P 1'
#
loop_
_entity.id
_entity.type
_entity.pdbx_description
1 polymer ?
#
loop_
_entity_poly.entity_id
_entity_poly.type
_entity_poly.pdbx_seq_one_letter_code
_entity_poly.pdbx_strand_id
1 'polypeptide(L)'
;MFVGEKGAALRGATFGRKWRRARDKVGLPGDFRFYDPRHTGNTLAADTGAKLKDLMVRAGQSSEKAQLMYQHSTKEHQRKLAADIDTDVRRQQVKAADGAGEGATVHPLVPRPRDVDGPALPEA
;
A
#
# COMPACT_ATOMS: atom_id res chain seq x y z
N MET A 1 -7.08 2.93 -24.80
CA MET A 1 -8.49 3.38 -24.88
C MET A 1 -9.37 2.15 -25.09
N PHE A 2 -10.45 1.96 -24.32
CA PHE A 2 -11.39 0.85 -24.53
C PHE A 2 -12.41 1.24 -25.61
N VAL A 3 -12.35 0.57 -26.76
CA VAL A 3 -13.25 0.80 -27.90
C VAL A 3 -14.32 -0.27 -27.96
N GLY A 4 -15.53 0.11 -28.37
CA GLY A 4 -16.59 -0.83 -28.68
C GLY A 4 -16.37 -1.52 -30.02
N GLU A 5 -17.24 -2.49 -30.35
CA GLU A 5 -17.17 -3.29 -31.59
C GLU A 5 -17.15 -2.45 -32.88
N LYS A 6 -17.61 -1.20 -32.83
CA LYS A 6 -17.61 -0.25 -33.95
C LYS A 6 -16.43 0.74 -33.93
N GLY A 7 -15.38 0.47 -33.15
CA GLY A 7 -14.21 1.35 -33.00
C GLY A 7 -14.46 2.65 -32.21
N ALA A 8 -15.72 2.99 -31.92
CA ALA A 8 -16.07 4.15 -31.10
C ALA A 8 -15.81 3.92 -29.61
N ALA A 9 -15.65 5.00 -28.85
CA ALA A 9 -15.51 4.95 -27.39
C ALA A 9 -16.67 4.16 -26.74
N LEU A 10 -16.35 3.29 -25.79
CA LEU A 10 -17.36 2.47 -25.13
C LEU A 10 -18.29 3.34 -24.27
N ARG A 11 -19.59 3.33 -24.59
CA ARG A 11 -20.60 4.03 -23.78
C ARG A 11 -20.78 3.38 -22.40
N GLY A 12 -20.91 4.21 -21.37
CA GLY A 12 -21.07 3.78 -19.97
C GLY A 12 -22.24 2.81 -19.74
N ALA A 13 -23.38 3.00 -20.40
CA ALA A 13 -24.54 2.11 -20.25
C ALA A 13 -24.28 0.70 -20.82
N THR A 14 -23.60 0.60 -21.97
CA THR A 14 -23.22 -0.69 -22.57
C THR A 14 -22.18 -1.40 -21.70
N PHE A 15 -21.20 -0.63 -21.21
CA PHE A 15 -20.20 -1.13 -20.27
C PHE A 15 -20.85 -1.68 -18.99
N GLY A 16 -21.77 -0.93 -18.37
CA GLY A 16 -22.44 -1.35 -17.13
C GLY A 16 -23.23 -2.65 -17.28
N ARG A 17 -23.86 -2.90 -18.45
CA ARG A 17 -24.50 -4.21 -18.73
C ARG A 17 -23.48 -5.34 -18.82
N LYS A 18 -22.37 -5.13 -19.55
CA LYS A 18 -21.29 -6.13 -19.66
C LYS A 18 -20.66 -6.40 -18.27
N TRP A 19 -20.47 -5.37 -17.44
CA TRP A 19 -19.99 -5.49 -16.07
C TRP A 19 -20.92 -6.35 -15.21
N ARG A 20 -22.22 -6.05 -15.17
CA ARG A 20 -23.18 -6.85 -14.38
C ARG A 20 -23.15 -8.33 -14.78
N ARG A 21 -23.18 -8.62 -16.08
CA ARG A 21 -23.06 -10.00 -16.58
C ARG A 21 -21.76 -10.68 -16.14
N ALA A 22 -20.64 -9.97 -16.19
CA ALA A 22 -19.35 -10.51 -15.75
C ALA A 22 -19.33 -10.78 -14.24
N ARG A 23 -19.83 -9.83 -13.45
CA ARG A 23 -19.97 -9.93 -11.98
C ARG A 23 -20.84 -11.12 -11.57
N ASP A 24 -22.00 -11.26 -12.20
CA ASP A 24 -22.93 -12.35 -11.90
C ASP A 24 -22.32 -13.71 -12.27
N LYS A 25 -21.55 -13.78 -13.38
CA LYS A 25 -20.84 -15.00 -13.80
C LYS A 25 -19.78 -15.46 -12.79
N VAL A 26 -19.14 -14.53 -12.06
CA VAL A 26 -18.13 -14.85 -11.05
C VAL A 26 -18.71 -14.91 -9.63
N GLY A 27 -20.04 -14.80 -9.47
CA GLY A 27 -20.72 -14.91 -8.19
C GLY A 27 -20.47 -13.75 -7.21
N LEU A 28 -20.11 -12.56 -7.72
CA LEU A 28 -19.88 -11.40 -6.86
C LEU A 28 -21.22 -10.75 -6.43
N PRO A 29 -21.28 -10.12 -5.24
CA PRO A 29 -22.49 -9.48 -4.71
C PRO A 29 -23.13 -8.46 -5.66
N GLY A 30 -24.46 -8.31 -5.58
CA GLY A 30 -25.24 -7.42 -6.44
C GLY A 30 -24.92 -5.93 -6.27
N ASP A 31 -24.31 -5.55 -5.17
CA ASP A 31 -23.83 -4.20 -4.87
C ASP A 31 -22.35 -3.99 -5.24
N PHE A 32 -21.62 -5.03 -5.68
CA PHE A 32 -20.23 -4.92 -6.12
C PHE A 32 -20.12 -4.14 -7.45
N ARG A 33 -19.47 -2.99 -7.39
CA ARG A 33 -19.38 -1.96 -8.43
C ARG A 33 -18.08 -2.09 -9.21
N PHE A 34 -18.05 -1.46 -10.37
CA PHE A 34 -16.89 -1.56 -11.26
C PHE A 34 -15.61 -0.93 -10.69
N TYR A 35 -15.73 0.03 -9.77
CA TYR A 35 -14.56 0.64 -9.13
C TYR A 35 -14.06 -0.13 -7.91
N ASP A 36 -14.82 -1.11 -7.40
CA ASP A 36 -14.43 -1.89 -6.22
C ASP A 36 -13.15 -2.71 -6.43
N PRO A 37 -12.89 -3.34 -7.60
CA PRO A 37 -11.58 -3.96 -7.87
C PRO A 37 -10.40 -3.01 -7.69
N ARG A 38 -10.57 -1.72 -8.03
CA ARG A 38 -9.52 -0.71 -7.83
C ARG A 38 -9.36 -0.36 -6.35
N HIS A 39 -10.45 -0.29 -5.59
CA HIS A 39 -10.36 -0.13 -4.14
C HIS A 39 -9.66 -1.32 -3.49
N THR A 40 -10.06 -2.55 -3.81
CA THR A 40 -9.42 -3.78 -3.33
C THR A 40 -7.93 -3.80 -3.69
N GLY A 41 -7.57 -3.49 -4.93
CA GLY A 41 -6.18 -3.46 -5.38
C GLY A 41 -5.32 -2.43 -4.64
N ASN A 42 -5.88 -1.28 -4.26
CA ASN A 42 -5.18 -0.27 -3.47
C ASN A 42 -4.99 -0.70 -2.01
N THR A 43 -6.00 -1.32 -1.40
CA THR A 43 -5.89 -1.90 -0.04
C THR A 43 -4.82 -2.99 -0.01
N LEU A 44 -4.86 -3.93 -0.97
CA LEU A 44 -3.85 -5.00 -1.07
C LEU A 44 -2.44 -4.46 -1.27
N ALA A 45 -2.27 -3.39 -2.04
CA ALA A 45 -0.97 -2.74 -2.20
C ALA A 45 -0.50 -2.06 -0.91
N ALA A 46 -1.39 -1.40 -0.17
CA ALA A 46 -1.06 -0.82 1.12
C ALA A 46 -0.61 -1.91 2.12
N ASP A 47 -1.27 -3.08 2.09
CA ASP A 47 -0.94 -4.22 2.96
C ASP A 47 0.44 -4.86 2.64
N THR A 48 1.09 -4.54 1.51
CA THR A 48 2.45 -5.03 1.24
C THR A 48 3.53 -4.23 1.95
N GLY A 49 3.19 -3.12 2.63
CA GLY A 49 4.18 -2.23 3.24
C GLY A 49 4.94 -1.35 2.24
N ALA A 50 4.39 -1.15 1.03
CA ALA A 50 4.97 -0.23 0.06
C ALA A 50 4.95 1.22 0.59
N LYS A 51 5.93 2.04 0.20
CA LYS A 51 5.99 3.43 0.65
C LYS A 51 4.78 4.20 0.14
N LEU A 52 4.33 5.20 0.92
CA LEU A 52 3.21 6.07 0.58
C LEU A 52 3.32 6.63 -0.86
N LYS A 53 4.51 7.07 -1.27
CA LYS A 53 4.74 7.61 -2.61
C LYS A 53 4.56 6.56 -3.72
N ASP A 54 5.04 5.34 -3.50
CA ASP A 54 4.90 4.24 -4.46
C ASP A 54 3.43 3.85 -4.62
N LEU A 55 2.68 3.84 -3.50
CA LEU A 55 1.24 3.63 -3.50
C LEU A 55 0.49 4.73 -4.27
N MET A 56 0.85 5.99 -4.06
CA MET A 56 0.24 7.11 -4.78
C MET A 56 0.49 7.04 -6.29
N VAL A 57 1.71 6.71 -6.71
CA VAL A 57 2.06 6.55 -8.13
C VAL A 57 1.26 5.39 -8.73
N ARG A 58 1.22 4.24 -8.05
CA ARG A 58 0.44 3.07 -8.47
C ARG A 58 -1.05 3.38 -8.59
N ALA A 59 -1.60 4.06 -7.59
CA ALA A 59 -3.00 4.43 -7.54
C ALA A 59 -3.30 5.62 -8.47
N GLY A 60 -2.31 6.35 -8.99
CA GLY A 60 -2.53 7.58 -9.75
C GLY A 60 -3.20 8.67 -8.91
N GLN A 61 -2.91 8.72 -7.61
CA GLN A 61 -3.44 9.72 -6.70
C GLN A 61 -2.47 10.89 -6.57
N SER A 62 -3.00 12.10 -6.70
CA SER A 62 -2.23 13.34 -6.55
C SER A 62 -2.13 13.82 -5.09
N SER A 63 -2.92 13.26 -4.18
CA SER A 63 -3.02 13.71 -2.79
C SER A 63 -2.70 12.59 -1.81
N GLU A 64 -1.87 12.90 -0.82
CA GLU A 64 -1.55 12.00 0.30
C GLU A 64 -2.79 11.67 1.12
N LYS A 65 -3.66 12.66 1.36
CA LYS A 65 -4.94 12.47 2.04
C LYS A 65 -5.78 11.39 1.36
N ALA A 66 -5.78 11.36 0.03
CA ALA A 66 -6.49 10.35 -0.74
C ALA A 66 -5.93 8.94 -0.50
N GLN A 67 -4.61 8.79 -0.33
CA GLN A 67 -3.97 7.50 -0.10
C GLN A 67 -4.08 7.05 1.36
N LEU A 68 -4.00 7.99 2.31
CA LEU A 68 -4.10 7.70 3.75
C LEU A 68 -5.47 7.17 4.15
N MET A 69 -6.55 7.55 3.45
CA MET A 69 -7.87 6.95 3.63
C MET A 69 -7.88 5.43 3.40
N TYR A 70 -6.89 4.88 2.69
CA TYR A 70 -6.81 3.44 2.40
C TYR A 70 -5.70 2.72 3.20
N GLN A 71 -4.83 3.45 3.92
CA GLN A 71 -3.78 2.88 4.75
C GLN A 71 -4.30 2.61 6.16
N HIS A 72 -5.18 1.62 6.30
CA HIS A 72 -5.59 1.14 7.61
C HIS A 72 -4.61 0.09 8.13
N SER A 73 -3.95 0.39 9.25
CA SER A 73 -3.08 -0.56 9.92
C SER A 73 -3.94 -1.57 10.71
N THR A 74 -3.99 -2.82 10.27
CA THR A 74 -4.65 -3.91 11.00
C THR A 74 -3.68 -4.57 11.98
N LYS A 75 -4.19 -5.23 13.02
CA LYS A 75 -3.36 -5.98 13.97
C LYS A 75 -2.59 -7.11 13.29
N GLU A 76 -3.21 -7.74 12.30
CA GLU A 76 -2.62 -8.78 11.46
C GLU A 76 -1.46 -8.22 10.64
N HIS A 77 -1.62 -7.03 10.04
CA HIS A 77 -0.56 -6.35 9.32
C HIS A 77 0.62 -6.00 10.24
N GLN A 78 0.35 -5.49 11.44
CA GLN A 78 1.41 -5.20 12.42
C GLN A 78 2.18 -6.46 12.86
N ARG A 79 1.50 -7.60 13.05
CA ARG A 79 2.16 -8.88 13.34
C ARG A 79 3.04 -9.35 12.19
N LYS A 80 2.54 -9.23 10.95
CA LYS A 80 3.32 -9.57 9.76
C LYS A 80 4.58 -8.70 9.65
N LEU A 81 4.42 -7.38 9.84
CA LEU A 81 5.55 -6.45 9.83
C LEU A 81 6.61 -6.81 10.88
N ALA A 82 6.18 -7.16 12.11
CA ALA A 82 7.09 -7.60 13.15
C ALA A 82 7.86 -8.88 12.78
N ALA A 83 7.18 -9.86 12.16
CA ALA A 83 7.81 -11.09 11.70
C ALA A 83 8.80 -10.85 10.54
N ASP A 84 8.46 -9.93 9.62
CA ASP A 84 9.34 -9.54 8.51
C ASP A 84 10.60 -8.84 9.03
N ILE A 85 10.46 -7.95 10.03
CA ILE A 85 11.59 -7.30 10.72
C ILE A 85 12.49 -8.34 11.40
N ASP A 86 11.90 -9.24 12.19
CA ASP A 86 12.61 -10.30 12.91
C ASP A 86 13.38 -11.24 11.95
N THR A 87 12.78 -11.57 10.81
CA THR A 87 13.44 -12.33 9.74
C THR A 87 14.63 -11.58 9.15
N ASP A 88 14.50 -10.27 8.90
CA ASP A 88 15.59 -9.46 8.39
C ASP A 88 16.74 -9.33 9.39
N VAL A 89 16.44 -9.11 10.68
CA VAL A 89 17.48 -9.06 11.74
C VAL A 89 18.26 -10.36 11.80
N ARG A 90 17.60 -11.53 11.81
CA ARG A 90 18.29 -12.82 11.81
C ARG A 90 19.18 -12.99 10.58
N ARG A 91 18.70 -12.59 9.40
CA ARG A 91 19.48 -12.62 8.16
C ARG A 91 20.73 -11.75 8.25
N GLN A 92 20.64 -10.56 8.85
CA GLN A 92 21.79 -9.68 9.06
C GLN A 92 22.79 -10.27 10.06
N GLN A 93 22.32 -10.89 11.15
CA GLN A 93 23.17 -11.55 12.15
C GLN A 93 23.98 -12.71 11.56
N VAL A 94 23.35 -13.55 10.73
CA VAL A 94 24.05 -14.65 10.02
C VAL A 94 25.16 -14.08 9.13
N LYS A 95 24.86 -13.07 8.30
CA LYS A 95 25.87 -12.42 7.45
C LYS A 95 27.03 -11.80 8.25
N ALA A 96 26.74 -11.24 9.42
CA ALA A 96 27.76 -10.66 10.30
C ALA A 96 28.66 -11.74 10.92
N ALA A 97 28.09 -12.90 11.30
CA ALA A 97 28.84 -14.05 11.80
C ALA A 97 29.73 -14.69 10.71
N ASP A 98 29.29 -14.66 9.46
CA ASP A 98 30.02 -15.24 8.31
C ASP A 98 31.18 -14.37 7.77
N GLY A 99 31.51 -13.25 8.44
CA GLY A 99 32.74 -12.50 8.16
C GLY A 99 32.77 -11.69 6.85
N ALA A 100 31.64 -11.47 6.18
CA ALA A 100 31.54 -10.58 5.02
C ALA A 100 31.38 -9.11 5.46
N GLY A 101 32.37 -8.62 6.21
CA GLY A 101 32.41 -7.29 6.81
C GLY A 101 32.82 -6.18 5.85
N GLU A 102 32.23 -6.10 4.66
CA GLU A 102 32.34 -4.90 3.81
C GLU A 102 31.10 -4.81 2.90
N GLY A 103 30.04 -4.16 3.40
CA GLY A 103 28.85 -3.84 2.58
C GLY A 103 27.50 -4.29 3.14
N ALA A 104 27.43 -5.00 4.27
CA ALA A 104 26.16 -5.22 4.95
C ALA A 104 25.72 -3.89 5.59
N THR A 105 24.74 -3.21 5.00
CA THR A 105 23.99 -2.14 5.66
C THR A 105 23.25 -2.75 6.85
N VAL A 106 23.94 -2.92 7.97
CA VAL A 106 23.30 -3.04 9.28
C VAL A 106 22.58 -1.72 9.44
N HIS A 107 21.25 -1.72 9.51
CA HIS A 107 20.54 -0.50 9.88
C HIS A 107 21.03 -0.12 11.28
N PRO A 108 21.82 0.96 11.43
CA PRO A 108 22.29 1.33 12.75
C PRO A 108 21.05 1.55 13.62
N LEU A 109 21.10 1.11 14.87
CA LEU A 109 20.10 1.50 15.86
C LEU A 109 19.99 3.02 15.78
N VAL A 110 18.89 3.53 15.24
CA VAL A 110 18.69 4.97 15.10
C VAL A 110 18.40 5.47 16.50
N PRO A 111 19.35 6.18 17.15
CA PRO A 111 19.09 6.71 18.49
C PRO A 111 17.90 7.67 18.39
N ARG A 112 17.08 7.74 19.46
CA ARG A 112 16.03 8.75 19.54
C ARG A 112 16.64 10.11 19.17
N PRO A 113 15.98 10.92 18.31
CA PRO A 113 16.41 12.30 18.08
C PRO A 113 16.60 12.94 19.46
N ARG A 114 17.74 13.60 19.68
CA ARG A 114 17.93 14.37 20.92
C ARG A 114 16.77 15.35 20.98
N ASP A 115 16.07 15.38 22.11
CA ASP A 115 15.05 16.40 22.37
C ASP A 115 15.71 17.74 22.09
N VAL A 116 15.30 18.38 20.99
CA VAL A 116 15.62 19.78 20.76
C VAL A 116 14.72 20.51 21.75
N ASP A 117 15.32 21.00 22.83
CA ASP A 117 14.71 21.97 23.74
C ASP A 117 14.22 23.17 22.91
N GLY A 118 13.01 23.07 22.40
CA GLY A 118 12.25 24.19 21.87
C GLY A 118 11.77 25.03 23.05
N PRO A 119 11.83 26.37 22.98
CA PRO A 119 11.42 27.20 24.10
C PRO A 119 9.98 26.89 24.47
N ALA A 120 9.72 26.80 25.78
CA ALA A 120 8.38 26.63 26.33
C ALA A 120 7.43 27.65 25.70
N LEU A 121 6.31 27.15 25.16
CA LEU A 121 5.23 28.01 24.69
C LEU A 121 4.76 28.89 25.88
N PRO A 122 4.58 30.20 25.69
CA PRO A 122 4.06 31.05 26.76
C PRO A 122 2.64 30.62 27.11
N GLU A 123 2.38 30.40 28.40
CA GLU A 123 1.04 30.20 28.93
C GLU A 123 0.20 31.47 28.70
N ALA A 124 -1.07 31.25 28.34
CA ALA A 124 -2.05 32.28 27.99
C ALA A 124 -2.63 33.00 29.21
#